data_AF-A0AAD6BXB4-F1
#
_entry.id   AF-A0AAD6BXB4-F1
#
_cell.length_a   1.000
_cell.length_b   1.000
_cell.length_c   1.000
_cell.angle_alpha   90.00
_cell.angle_beta   90.00
_cell.angle_gamma   90.00
#
_symmetry.space_group_name_H-M   'P 1'
#
loop_
_entity.id
_entity.type
_entity.pdbx_description
1 polymer ?
#
loop_
_entity_poly.entity_id
_entity_poly.type
_entity_poly.pdbx_seq_one_letter_code
_entity_poly.pdbx_strand_id
1 'polypeptide(L)'
;MEDTPESKIYQPGQLAQWLFFTNARGEETDPDSAIGIALEGDWERLEPHAAALLGDTSAGAYDRFLAMSALARWASPTGYEAVRAAAEDPDAQPWRGMSIDRLHSLDNTFALLTESVASSRDEAQERGTSAERLTALAALISIAHQVYFEHNISRSCLYDEDIEQLREPIETQIERGLAALGAAQTPLPQWVDDQVEELIQALRLVDENAADAYKARLGS
;
A
#
# COMPACT_ATOMS: atom_id res chain seq x y z
N MET A 1 -14.70 -39.80 1.45
CA MET A 1 -13.68 -39.21 2.34
C MET A 1 -13.18 -38.01 1.58
N GLU A 2 -13.58 -36.84 2.03
CA GLU A 2 -13.25 -35.55 1.41
C GLU A 2 -11.74 -35.34 1.45
N ASP A 3 -11.14 -35.11 0.28
CA ASP A 3 -9.83 -34.46 0.19
C ASP A 3 -10.04 -33.00 0.58
N THR A 4 -9.80 -32.69 1.85
CA THR A 4 -9.58 -31.32 2.29
C THR A 4 -8.35 -30.82 1.54
N PRO A 5 -8.42 -29.71 0.77
CA PRO A 5 -7.22 -29.16 0.16
C PRO A 5 -6.27 -28.77 1.30
N GLU A 6 -5.11 -29.40 1.37
CA GLU A 6 -4.01 -28.93 2.20
C GLU A 6 -3.83 -27.45 1.90
N SER A 7 -4.11 -26.58 2.87
CA SER A 7 -3.73 -25.18 2.74
C SER A 7 -2.21 -25.19 2.55
N LYS A 8 -1.76 -24.75 1.38
CA LYS A 8 -0.33 -24.57 1.14
C LYS A 8 0.14 -23.48 2.08
N ILE A 9 0.64 -23.88 3.25
CA ILE A 9 1.29 -22.98 4.20
C ILE A 9 2.49 -22.39 3.45
N TYR A 10 2.49 -21.07 3.30
CA TYR A 10 3.60 -20.35 2.71
C TYR A 10 4.91 -20.70 3.44
N GLN A 11 6.00 -20.91 2.68
CA GLN A 11 7.31 -21.22 3.22
C GLN A 11 8.28 -20.10 2.81
N PRO A 12 8.67 -19.20 3.72
CA PRO A 12 9.61 -18.13 3.40
C PRO A 12 11.00 -18.69 3.08
N GLY A 13 11.75 -17.99 2.22
CA GLY A 13 13.18 -18.22 2.09
C GLY A 13 13.92 -17.95 3.40
N GLN A 14 15.12 -18.52 3.59
CA GLN A 14 15.89 -18.37 4.84
C GLN A 14 16.11 -16.91 5.24
N LEU A 15 16.41 -16.05 4.26
CA LEU A 15 16.61 -14.63 4.50
C LEU A 15 15.32 -13.94 4.94
N ALA A 16 14.20 -14.23 4.29
CA ALA A 16 12.90 -13.68 4.66
C ALA A 16 12.41 -14.19 6.02
N GLN A 17 12.64 -15.47 6.34
CA GLN A 17 12.35 -16.03 7.66
C GLN A 17 13.06 -15.25 8.76
N TRP A 18 14.35 -14.94 8.56
CA TRP A 18 15.14 -14.17 9.50
C TRP A 18 14.73 -12.70 9.57
N LEU A 19 14.38 -12.09 8.43
CA LEU A 19 13.99 -10.67 8.36
C LEU A 19 12.59 -10.39 8.91
N PHE A 20 11.62 -11.24 8.57
CA PHE A 20 10.19 -10.92 8.68
C PHE A 20 9.40 -11.92 9.52
N PHE A 21 9.97 -13.06 9.88
CA PHE A 21 9.25 -14.06 10.69
C PHE A 21 9.96 -14.38 12.00
N THR A 22 10.97 -13.58 12.36
CA THR A 22 11.77 -13.78 13.55
C THR A 22 12.03 -12.43 14.22
N ASN A 23 11.74 -12.31 15.51
CA ASN A 23 12.03 -11.10 16.27
C ASN A 23 13.52 -11.05 16.72
N ALA A 24 13.94 -9.94 17.34
CA ALA A 24 15.32 -9.77 17.83
C ALA A 24 15.77 -10.81 18.87
N ARG A 25 14.83 -11.55 19.50
CA ARG A 25 15.11 -12.64 20.45
C ARG A 25 15.23 -14.00 19.77
N GLY A 26 15.01 -14.08 18.46
CA GLY A 26 15.00 -15.34 17.72
C GLY A 26 13.67 -16.10 17.81
N GLU A 27 12.60 -15.46 18.29
CA GLU A 27 11.27 -16.06 18.40
C GLU A 27 10.46 -15.80 17.13
N GLU A 28 9.62 -16.76 16.74
CA GLU A 28 8.73 -16.62 15.59
C GLU A 28 7.70 -15.52 15.83
N THR A 29 7.43 -14.72 14.80
CA THR A 29 6.47 -13.62 14.84
C THR A 29 5.86 -13.42 13.45
N ASP A 30 4.75 -12.69 13.36
CA ASP A 30 4.18 -12.31 12.08
C ASP A 30 4.98 -11.16 11.41
N PRO A 31 4.92 -11.03 10.08
CA PRO A 31 5.63 -9.99 9.33
C PRO A 31 5.40 -8.57 9.81
N ASP A 32 4.16 -8.20 10.11
CA ASP A 32 3.84 -6.83 10.51
C ASP A 32 4.50 -6.49 11.86
N SER A 33 4.45 -7.43 12.81
CA SER A 33 5.15 -7.33 14.08
C SER A 33 6.68 -7.26 13.91
N ALA A 34 7.27 -8.11 13.07
CA ALA A 34 8.72 -8.07 12.81
C ALA A 34 9.18 -6.73 12.22
N ILE A 35 8.45 -6.25 11.21
CA ILE A 35 8.74 -4.98 10.53
C ILE A 35 8.57 -3.80 11.49
N GLY A 36 7.51 -3.81 12.30
CA GLY A 36 7.24 -2.77 13.29
C GLY A 36 8.29 -2.72 14.40
N ILE A 37 8.65 -3.87 15.00
CA ILE A 37 9.67 -3.94 16.07
C ILE A 37 11.04 -3.46 15.57
N ALA A 38 11.38 -3.71 14.30
CA ALA A 38 12.65 -3.26 13.74
C ALA A 38 12.84 -1.74 13.82
N LEU A 39 11.75 -0.95 13.82
CA LEU A 39 11.80 0.50 14.00
C LEU A 39 12.36 0.92 15.37
N GLU A 40 12.28 0.06 16.39
CA GLU A 40 12.79 0.35 17.74
C GLU A 40 14.33 0.34 17.83
N GLY A 41 15.05 0.02 16.74
CA GLY A 41 16.49 0.24 16.64
C GLY A 41 17.29 -0.75 15.78
N ASP A 42 16.64 -1.70 15.11
CA ASP A 42 17.32 -2.72 14.30
C ASP A 42 17.25 -2.44 12.79
N TRP A 43 16.35 -1.56 12.34
CA TRP A 43 16.07 -1.33 10.92
C TRP A 43 17.30 -0.94 10.10
N GLU A 44 18.23 -0.12 10.63
CA GLU A 44 19.46 0.28 9.91
C GLU A 44 20.32 -0.92 9.54
N ARG A 45 20.40 -1.91 10.45
CA ARG A 45 21.15 -3.15 10.25
C ARG A 45 20.42 -4.08 9.28
N LEU A 46 19.10 -4.08 9.27
CA LEU A 46 18.26 -4.97 8.44
C LEU A 46 18.04 -4.44 7.02
N GLU A 47 18.03 -3.12 6.82
CA GLU A 47 17.73 -2.47 5.55
C GLU A 47 18.57 -2.98 4.38
N PRO A 48 19.91 -3.13 4.47
CA PRO A 48 20.72 -3.66 3.36
C PRO A 48 20.32 -5.08 2.95
N HIS A 49 19.87 -5.89 3.91
CA HIS A 49 19.43 -7.25 3.66
C HIS A 49 18.04 -7.29 3.00
N ALA A 50 17.11 -6.43 3.44
CA ALA A 50 15.82 -6.26 2.80
C ALA A 50 15.97 -5.73 1.36
N ALA A 51 16.87 -4.76 1.14
CA ALA A 51 17.18 -4.26 -0.21
C ALA A 51 17.77 -5.34 -1.12
N ALA A 52 18.67 -6.18 -0.60
CA ALA A 52 19.21 -7.32 -1.35
C ALA A 52 18.12 -8.35 -1.69
N LEU A 53 17.22 -8.65 -0.74
CA LEU A 53 16.10 -9.57 -0.95
C LEU A 53 15.12 -9.05 -2.01
N LEU A 54 14.78 -7.75 -1.96
CA LEU A 54 13.91 -7.11 -2.95
C LEU A 54 14.48 -7.23 -4.37
N GLY A 55 15.79 -7.06 -4.53
CA GLY A 55 16.48 -7.18 -5.82
C GLY A 55 16.73 -8.62 -6.28
N ASP A 56 16.53 -9.63 -5.44
CA ASP A 56 16.76 -11.03 -5.78
C ASP A 56 15.60 -11.61 -6.58
N THR A 57 15.77 -11.66 -7.91
CA THR A 57 14.76 -12.22 -8.81
C THR A 57 14.47 -13.72 -8.58
N SER A 58 15.36 -14.44 -7.89
CA SER A 58 15.17 -15.84 -7.54
C SER A 58 14.40 -16.05 -6.22
N ALA A 59 14.27 -14.99 -5.41
CA ALA A 59 13.49 -15.04 -4.19
C ALA A 59 11.98 -15.17 -4.47
N GLY A 60 11.25 -15.71 -3.48
CA GLY A 60 9.80 -15.84 -3.55
C GLY A 60 9.13 -14.48 -3.74
N ALA A 61 8.03 -14.43 -4.50
CA ALA A 61 7.36 -13.17 -4.76
C ALA A 61 6.83 -12.50 -3.48
N TYR A 62 6.38 -13.28 -2.49
CA TYR A 62 5.93 -12.75 -1.20
C TYR A 62 7.12 -12.24 -0.35
N ASP A 63 8.27 -12.93 -0.36
CA ASP A 63 9.48 -12.45 0.31
C ASP A 63 9.90 -11.06 -0.21
N ARG A 64 9.81 -10.85 -1.52
CA ARG A 64 10.09 -9.53 -2.13
C ARG A 64 9.04 -8.49 -1.80
N PHE A 65 7.77 -8.88 -1.72
CA PHE A 65 6.70 -8.00 -1.25
C PHE A 65 6.96 -7.55 0.19
N LEU A 66 7.25 -8.47 1.11
CA LEU A 66 7.59 -8.15 2.49
C LEU A 66 8.82 -7.24 2.59
N ALA A 67 9.84 -7.47 1.74
CA ALA A 67 10.99 -6.58 1.65
C ALA A 67 10.61 -5.17 1.20
N MET A 68 9.73 -5.04 0.20
CA MET A 68 9.21 -3.74 -0.25
C MET A 68 8.43 -3.02 0.86
N SER A 69 7.50 -3.72 1.52
CA SER A 69 6.71 -3.18 2.64
C SER A 69 7.60 -2.73 3.80
N ALA A 70 8.58 -3.56 4.18
CA ALA A 70 9.53 -3.24 5.23
C ALA A 70 10.37 -1.99 4.91
N LEU A 71 10.95 -1.94 3.70
CA LEU A 71 11.75 -0.80 3.27
C LEU A 71 10.94 0.49 3.21
N ALA A 72 9.69 0.43 2.74
CA ALA A 72 8.78 1.57 2.76
C ALA A 72 8.46 2.00 4.20
N ARG A 73 8.13 1.05 5.07
CA ARG A 73 7.81 1.30 6.49
C ARG A 73 8.97 1.91 7.26
N TRP A 74 10.20 1.52 6.94
CA TRP A 74 11.44 2.06 7.52
C TRP A 74 11.90 3.37 6.85
N ALA A 75 11.11 3.93 5.93
CA ALA A 75 11.40 5.14 5.17
C ALA A 75 12.69 5.10 4.31
N SER A 76 13.00 3.92 3.78
CA SER A 76 14.10 3.75 2.82
C SER A 76 13.72 4.31 1.45
N PRO A 77 14.57 5.14 0.80
CA PRO A 77 14.38 5.58 -0.58
C PRO A 77 14.19 4.42 -1.56
N THR A 78 14.88 3.30 -1.31
CA THR A 78 14.77 2.07 -2.13
C THR A 78 13.35 1.48 -2.04
N GLY A 79 12.74 1.51 -0.86
CA GLY A 79 11.38 1.05 -0.65
C GLY A 79 10.36 1.92 -1.39
N TYR A 80 10.48 3.24 -1.24
CA TYR A 80 9.59 4.18 -1.94
C TYR A 80 9.69 4.08 -3.45
N GLU A 81 10.90 3.97 -4.00
CA GLU A 81 11.08 3.81 -5.44
C GLU A 81 10.50 2.48 -5.94
N ALA A 82 10.66 1.40 -5.17
CA ALA A 82 10.08 0.10 -5.51
C ALA A 82 8.54 0.13 -5.50
N VAL A 83 7.92 0.85 -4.55
CA VAL A 83 6.47 1.08 -4.52
C VAL A 83 6.02 1.85 -5.77
N ARG A 84 6.75 2.90 -6.15
CA ARG A 84 6.44 3.68 -7.36
C ARG A 84 6.52 2.81 -8.61
N ALA A 85 7.59 2.05 -8.76
CA ALA A 85 7.76 1.14 -9.89
C ALA A 85 6.67 0.07 -9.93
N ALA A 86 6.24 -0.45 -8.78
CA ALA A 86 5.14 -1.41 -8.71
C ALA A 86 3.80 -0.80 -9.17
N ALA A 87 3.57 0.47 -8.90
CA ALA A 87 2.36 1.19 -9.30
C ALA A 87 2.31 1.55 -10.80
N GLU A 88 3.42 1.43 -11.55
CA GLU A 88 3.42 1.67 -13.00
C GLU A 88 2.62 0.60 -13.77
N ASP A 89 2.66 -0.64 -13.31
CA ASP A 89 1.89 -1.76 -13.86
C ASP A 89 1.43 -2.67 -12.70
N PRO A 90 0.30 -2.31 -12.03
CA PRO A 90 -0.14 -3.03 -10.85
C PRO A 90 -0.58 -4.47 -11.14
N ASP A 91 -1.02 -4.79 -12.37
CA ASP A 91 -1.46 -6.14 -12.74
C ASP A 91 -0.29 -7.09 -13.03
N ALA A 92 0.87 -6.56 -13.43
CA ALA A 92 2.06 -7.35 -13.70
C ALA A 92 2.83 -7.79 -12.44
N GLN A 93 2.44 -7.32 -11.24
CA GLN A 93 3.22 -7.61 -10.05
C GLN A 93 3.12 -9.09 -9.65
N PRO A 94 4.26 -9.79 -9.42
CA PRO A 94 4.25 -11.24 -9.17
C PRO A 94 3.68 -11.62 -7.79
N TRP A 95 3.44 -10.62 -6.94
CA TRP A 95 2.88 -10.76 -5.60
C TRP A 95 1.42 -10.29 -5.50
N ARG A 96 0.76 -9.93 -6.62
CA ARG A 96 -0.69 -9.65 -6.60
C ARG A 96 -1.47 -10.86 -6.10
N GLY A 97 -2.53 -10.59 -5.36
CA GLY A 97 -3.39 -11.59 -4.73
C GLY A 97 -2.79 -12.29 -3.50
N MET A 98 -1.65 -11.83 -2.99
CA MET A 98 -1.03 -12.45 -1.81
C MET A 98 -1.68 -12.04 -0.49
N SER A 99 -2.32 -10.88 -0.44
CA SER A 99 -3.24 -10.51 0.63
C SER A 99 -4.66 -10.38 0.08
N ILE A 100 -5.59 -11.02 0.78
CA ILE A 100 -7.01 -11.00 0.46
C ILE A 100 -7.75 -10.45 1.68
N ASP A 101 -8.51 -9.36 1.48
CA ASP A 101 -9.42 -8.86 2.49
C ASP A 101 -10.47 -9.94 2.81
N ARG A 102 -10.64 -10.22 4.10
CA ARG A 102 -11.53 -11.28 4.57
C ARG A 102 -13.00 -10.93 4.40
N LEU A 103 -13.36 -9.65 4.43
CA LEU A 103 -14.75 -9.21 4.38
C LEU A 103 -15.31 -9.27 2.96
N HIS A 104 -14.52 -8.84 1.98
CA HIS A 104 -14.93 -8.69 0.59
C HIS A 104 -14.30 -9.72 -0.35
N SER A 105 -13.32 -10.51 0.13
CA SER A 105 -12.57 -11.49 -0.69
C SER A 105 -11.89 -10.84 -1.90
N LEU A 106 -11.42 -9.60 -1.73
CA LEU A 106 -10.72 -8.81 -2.74
C LEU A 106 -9.23 -8.75 -2.43
N ASP A 107 -8.40 -8.69 -3.48
CA ASP A 107 -6.96 -8.47 -3.32
C ASP A 107 -6.69 -7.06 -2.78
N ASN A 108 -6.25 -6.98 -1.53
CA ASN A 108 -5.87 -5.73 -0.86
C ASN A 108 -4.34 -5.59 -0.70
N THR A 109 -3.55 -6.28 -1.53
CA THR A 109 -2.08 -6.26 -1.41
C THR A 109 -1.48 -4.85 -1.58
N PHE A 110 -2.05 -4.02 -2.46
CA PHE A 110 -1.64 -2.60 -2.56
C PHE A 110 -2.14 -1.74 -1.38
N ALA A 111 -3.23 -2.13 -0.72
CA ALA A 111 -3.67 -1.46 0.52
C ALA A 111 -2.58 -1.54 1.60
N LEU A 112 -1.96 -2.71 1.77
CA LEU A 112 -0.88 -2.90 2.75
C LEU A 112 0.39 -2.09 2.41
N LEU A 113 0.68 -1.88 1.12
CA LEU A 113 1.76 -0.98 0.71
C LEU A 113 1.43 0.48 1.04
N THR A 114 0.19 0.91 0.80
CA THR A 114 -0.23 2.25 1.20
C THR A 114 -0.11 2.45 2.70
N GLU A 115 -0.52 1.49 3.51
CA GLU A 115 -0.32 1.55 4.97
C GLU A 115 1.17 1.65 5.34
N SER A 116 2.02 0.84 4.72
CA SER A 116 3.48 0.87 4.95
C SER A 116 4.09 2.24 4.64
N VAL A 117 3.71 2.87 3.53
CA VAL A 117 4.18 4.20 3.13
C VAL A 117 3.54 5.32 3.95
N ALA A 118 2.25 5.22 4.26
CA ALA A 118 1.56 6.25 5.03
C ALA A 118 2.09 6.30 6.46
N SER A 119 2.26 5.15 7.09
CA SER A 119 2.71 5.05 8.48
C SER A 119 4.18 5.42 8.70
N SER A 120 5.02 5.43 7.66
CA SER A 120 6.44 5.82 7.73
C SER A 120 6.69 7.34 7.79
N ARG A 121 5.67 8.14 8.14
CA ARG A 121 5.71 9.62 8.14
C ARG A 121 6.85 10.14 9.01
N ASP A 122 6.92 9.69 10.26
CA ASP A 122 7.87 10.19 11.24
C ASP A 122 9.29 9.77 10.86
N GLU A 123 9.48 8.51 10.48
CA GLU A 123 10.77 8.00 9.99
C GLU A 123 11.24 8.74 8.73
N ALA A 124 10.33 9.07 7.80
CA ALA A 124 10.66 9.81 6.59
C ALA A 124 11.09 11.24 6.91
N GLN A 125 10.46 11.88 7.90
CA GLN A 125 10.86 13.20 8.37
C GLN A 125 12.25 13.16 9.01
N GLU A 126 12.52 12.17 9.87
CA GLU A 126 13.83 12.02 10.52
C GLU A 126 14.96 11.71 9.52
N ARG A 127 14.68 10.88 8.52
CA ARG A 127 15.64 10.48 7.48
C ARG A 127 15.77 11.49 6.33
N GLY A 128 14.88 12.48 6.26
CA GLY A 128 14.84 13.45 5.17
C GLY A 128 14.36 12.88 3.84
N THR A 129 13.48 11.86 3.87
CA THR A 129 12.94 11.15 2.70
C THR A 129 11.43 11.42 2.50
N SER A 130 10.90 12.49 3.11
CA SER A 130 9.47 12.85 3.03
C SER A 130 8.99 13.12 1.60
N ALA A 131 9.83 13.66 0.73
CA ALA A 131 9.47 13.93 -0.67
C ALA A 131 9.29 12.64 -1.47
N GLU A 132 10.19 11.67 -1.26
CA GLU A 132 10.12 10.33 -1.85
C GLU A 132 8.88 9.59 -1.34
N ARG A 133 8.57 9.69 -0.03
CA ARG A 133 7.35 9.14 0.58
C ARG A 133 6.09 9.69 -0.10
N LEU A 134 5.97 11.01 -0.24
CA LEU A 134 4.81 11.64 -0.89
C LEU A 134 4.70 11.22 -2.35
N THR A 135 5.83 11.09 -3.05
CA THR A 135 5.83 10.62 -4.45
C THR A 135 5.34 9.17 -4.55
N ALA A 136 5.70 8.31 -3.60
CA ALA A 136 5.19 6.95 -3.52
C ALA A 136 3.69 6.90 -3.20
N LEU A 137 3.20 7.72 -2.26
CA LEU A 137 1.76 7.84 -1.99
C LEU A 137 0.99 8.33 -3.22
N ALA A 138 1.51 9.33 -3.93
CA ALA A 138 0.88 9.84 -5.15
C ALA A 138 0.76 8.75 -6.23
N ALA A 139 1.79 7.91 -6.37
CA ALA A 139 1.78 6.78 -7.30
C ALA A 139 0.71 5.74 -6.92
N LEU A 140 0.59 5.40 -5.63
CA LEU A 140 -0.45 4.50 -5.14
C LEU A 140 -1.87 5.07 -5.34
N ILE A 141 -2.08 6.35 -5.03
CA ILE A 141 -3.36 7.03 -5.28
C ILE A 141 -3.71 6.97 -6.76
N SER A 142 -2.73 7.16 -7.66
CA SER A 142 -2.98 7.19 -9.11
C SER A 142 -3.55 5.89 -9.70
N ILE A 143 -3.42 4.76 -8.99
CA ILE A 143 -3.95 3.45 -9.38
C ILE A 143 -5.22 3.05 -8.62
N ALA A 144 -5.82 3.95 -7.83
CA ALA A 144 -7.03 3.67 -7.03
C ALA A 144 -8.31 3.38 -7.84
N HIS A 145 -8.24 3.38 -9.18
CA HIS A 145 -9.33 2.93 -10.05
C HIS A 145 -9.09 1.51 -10.61
N GLN A 146 -7.89 0.96 -10.42
CA GLN A 146 -7.47 -0.34 -10.95
C GLN A 146 -7.41 -1.41 -9.88
N VAL A 147 -7.07 -1.02 -8.65
CA VAL A 147 -6.87 -1.96 -7.54
C VAL A 147 -7.67 -1.56 -6.31
N TYR A 148 -7.99 -2.58 -5.50
CA TYR A 148 -8.69 -2.41 -4.24
C TYR A 148 -7.71 -2.00 -3.11
N PHE A 149 -8.02 -0.91 -2.42
CA PHE A 149 -7.23 -0.29 -1.36
C PHE A 149 -7.88 -0.41 0.03
N GLU A 150 -9.00 -1.11 0.15
CA GLU A 150 -9.77 -1.17 1.40
C GLU A 150 -10.11 0.26 1.88
N HIS A 151 -9.59 0.69 3.03
CA HIS A 151 -9.74 2.04 3.58
C HIS A 151 -8.43 2.83 3.57
N ASN A 152 -7.37 2.29 2.96
CA ASN A 152 -6.01 2.80 3.13
C ASN A 152 -5.69 4.03 2.25
N ILE A 153 -6.63 4.47 1.42
CA ILE A 153 -6.56 5.77 0.72
C ILE A 153 -7.54 6.80 1.31
N SER A 154 -8.23 6.44 2.39
CA SER A 154 -9.16 7.31 3.10
C SER A 154 -8.44 8.14 4.18
N ARG A 155 -9.20 9.02 4.84
CA ARG A 155 -8.78 9.75 6.04
C ARG A 155 -8.31 8.87 7.20
N SER A 156 -8.64 7.59 7.20
CA SER A 156 -8.20 6.66 8.26
C SER A 156 -6.71 6.33 8.15
N CYS A 157 -6.10 6.60 6.99
CA CYS A 157 -4.71 6.29 6.69
C CYS A 157 -3.91 7.54 6.29
N LEU A 158 -4.49 8.44 5.48
CA LEU A 158 -3.82 9.66 5.04
C LEU A 158 -3.93 10.78 6.09
N TYR A 159 -2.81 11.42 6.40
CA TYR A 159 -2.76 12.58 7.30
C TYR A 159 -3.16 13.88 6.58
N ASP A 160 -3.74 14.84 7.31
CA ASP A 160 -4.18 16.13 6.77
C ASP A 160 -3.07 16.85 5.97
N GLU A 161 -1.83 16.84 6.46
CA GLU A 161 -0.70 17.47 5.76
C GLU A 161 -0.26 16.72 4.50
N ASP A 162 -0.47 15.40 4.45
CA ASP A 162 -0.24 14.63 3.24
C ASP A 162 -1.34 14.92 2.22
N ILE A 163 -2.59 15.01 2.66
CA ILE A 163 -3.74 15.33 1.80
C ILE A 163 -3.56 16.73 1.19
N GLU A 164 -3.11 17.72 1.96
CA GLU A 164 -2.83 19.06 1.46
C GLU A 164 -1.74 19.03 0.35
N GLN A 165 -0.66 18.29 0.57
CA GLN A 165 0.43 18.17 -0.39
C GLN A 165 0.09 17.30 -1.61
N LEU A 166 -0.82 16.33 -1.44
CA LEU A 166 -1.28 15.40 -2.48
C LEU A 166 -2.63 15.81 -3.08
N ARG A 167 -3.06 17.04 -2.85
CA ARG A 167 -4.36 17.55 -3.30
C ARG A 167 -4.57 17.34 -4.80
N GLU A 168 -3.61 17.75 -5.62
CA GLU A 168 -3.71 17.60 -7.08
C GLU A 168 -3.78 16.11 -7.52
N PRO A 169 -2.91 15.20 -7.04
CA PRO A 169 -3.07 13.77 -7.25
C PRO A 169 -4.43 13.20 -6.84
N ILE A 170 -4.96 13.60 -5.67
CA ILE A 170 -6.26 13.17 -5.15
C ILE A 170 -7.39 13.64 -6.08
N GLU A 171 -7.44 14.93 -6.39
CA GLU A 171 -8.45 15.51 -7.29
C GLU A 171 -8.40 14.86 -8.68
N THR A 172 -7.20 14.68 -9.23
CA THR A 172 -6.99 14.00 -10.52
C THR A 172 -7.57 12.58 -10.49
N GLN A 173 -7.37 11.87 -9.39
CA GLN A 173 -7.86 10.51 -9.27
C GLN A 173 -9.37 10.42 -9.06
N ILE A 174 -9.96 11.36 -8.31
CA ILE A 174 -11.41 11.52 -8.21
C ILE A 174 -12.01 11.74 -9.61
N GLU A 175 -11.44 12.65 -10.40
CA GLU A 175 -11.88 12.91 -11.77
C GLU A 175 -11.82 11.66 -12.66
N ARG A 176 -10.71 10.91 -12.58
CA ARG A 176 -10.58 9.64 -13.32
C ARG A 176 -11.62 8.60 -12.90
N GLY A 177 -11.87 8.47 -11.60
CA GLY A 177 -12.89 7.56 -11.07
C GLY A 177 -14.30 7.94 -11.54
N LEU A 178 -14.67 9.22 -11.44
CA LEU A 178 -15.96 9.73 -11.93
C LEU A 178 -16.12 9.51 -13.44
N ALA A 179 -15.06 9.77 -14.23
CA ALA A 179 -15.08 9.52 -15.67
C ALA A 179 -15.25 8.03 -16.00
N ALA A 180 -14.57 7.14 -15.27
CA ALA A 180 -14.70 5.70 -15.44
C ALA A 180 -16.12 5.22 -15.12
N LEU A 181 -16.71 5.68 -14.01
CA LEU A 181 -18.08 5.36 -13.62
C LEU A 181 -19.10 5.85 -14.66
N GLY A 182 -18.95 7.09 -15.17
CA GLY A 182 -19.84 7.65 -16.18
C GLY A 182 -19.71 7.02 -17.58
N ALA A 183 -18.53 6.50 -17.93
CA ALA A 183 -18.27 5.84 -19.22
C ALA A 183 -18.57 4.34 -19.21
N ALA A 184 -18.81 3.74 -18.04
CA ALA A 184 -18.96 2.31 -17.88
C ALA A 184 -20.22 1.78 -18.60
N GLN A 185 -20.00 0.95 -19.64
CA GLN A 185 -21.09 0.25 -20.32
C GLN A 185 -21.61 -0.96 -19.52
N THR A 186 -20.78 -1.48 -18.62
CA THR A 186 -21.08 -2.53 -17.66
C THR A 186 -20.73 -2.04 -16.26
N PRO A 187 -21.48 -2.44 -15.21
CA PRO A 187 -21.16 -2.03 -13.85
C PRO A 187 -19.71 -2.35 -13.49
N LEU A 188 -18.98 -1.35 -13.00
CA LEU A 188 -17.67 -1.54 -12.41
C LEU A 188 -17.81 -2.27 -11.07
N PRO A 189 -16.72 -2.87 -10.54
CA PRO A 189 -16.72 -3.37 -9.17
C PRO A 189 -17.16 -2.28 -8.18
N GLN A 190 -17.99 -2.62 -7.20
CA GLN A 190 -18.55 -1.67 -6.23
C GLN A 190 -17.46 -0.84 -5.52
N TRP A 191 -16.31 -1.45 -5.23
CA TRP A 191 -15.21 -0.78 -4.56
C TRP A 191 -14.65 0.43 -5.32
N VAL A 192 -14.88 0.54 -6.64
CA VAL A 192 -14.46 1.71 -7.42
C VAL A 192 -15.22 2.95 -6.96
N ASP A 193 -16.54 2.85 -6.80
CA ASP A 193 -17.39 3.94 -6.29
C ASP A 193 -17.00 4.29 -4.85
N ASP A 194 -16.87 3.27 -3.99
CA ASP A 194 -16.49 3.43 -2.59
C ASP A 194 -15.13 4.16 -2.45
N GLN A 195 -14.13 3.82 -3.27
CA GLN A 195 -12.82 4.47 -3.25
C GLN A 195 -12.84 5.91 -3.78
N VAL A 196 -13.70 6.23 -4.75
CA VAL A 196 -13.91 7.64 -5.15
C VAL A 196 -14.52 8.42 -3.99
N GLU A 197 -15.49 7.85 -3.29
CA GLU A 197 -16.04 8.45 -2.08
C GLU A 197 -14.96 8.65 -1.00
N GLU A 198 -14.10 7.67 -0.75
CA GLU A 198 -13.02 7.80 0.23
C GLU A 198 -12.06 8.94 -0.08
N LEU A 199 -11.66 9.09 -1.35
CA LEU A 199 -10.80 10.21 -1.79
C LEU A 199 -11.51 11.56 -1.63
N ILE A 200 -12.81 11.63 -1.92
CA ILE A 200 -13.62 12.83 -1.67
C ILE A 200 -13.67 13.17 -0.18
N GLN A 201 -13.84 12.16 0.70
CA GLN A 201 -13.86 12.37 2.14
C GLN A 201 -12.50 12.77 2.69
N ALA A 202 -11.41 12.25 2.13
CA ALA A 202 -10.05 12.71 2.44
C ALA A 202 -9.89 14.19 2.05
N LEU A 203 -10.23 14.56 0.81
CA LEU A 203 -10.14 15.94 0.31
C LEU A 203 -10.95 16.92 1.18
N ARG A 204 -12.10 16.50 1.72
CA ARG A 204 -12.95 17.34 2.59
C ARG A 204 -12.21 17.89 3.80
N LEU A 205 -11.17 17.20 4.30
CA LEU A 205 -10.39 17.66 5.45
C LEU A 205 -9.61 18.95 5.18
N VAL A 206 -9.27 19.21 3.92
CA VAL A 206 -8.46 20.37 3.51
C VAL A 206 -9.20 21.32 2.56
N ASP A 207 -10.22 20.84 1.85
CA ASP A 207 -11.09 21.65 0.98
C ASP A 207 -12.51 21.09 0.90
N GLU A 208 -13.37 21.55 1.81
CA GLU A 208 -14.78 21.16 1.87
C GLU A 208 -15.57 21.54 0.60
N ASN A 209 -15.29 22.71 0.01
CA ASN A 209 -16.01 23.18 -1.18
C ASN A 209 -15.72 22.29 -2.40
N ALA A 210 -14.45 21.94 -2.61
CA ALA A 210 -14.06 21.03 -3.68
C ALA A 210 -14.68 19.64 -3.45
N ALA A 211 -14.61 19.12 -2.23
CA ALA A 211 -15.21 17.83 -1.88
C ALA A 211 -16.72 17.79 -2.10
N ASP A 212 -17.46 18.84 -1.72
CA ASP A 212 -18.91 18.95 -1.98
C ASP A 212 -19.24 18.95 -3.47
N ALA A 213 -18.44 19.65 -4.28
CA ALA A 213 -18.61 19.68 -5.73
C ALA A 213 -18.41 18.29 -6.36
N TYR A 214 -17.43 17.52 -5.89
CA TYR A 214 -17.23 16.13 -6.33
C TYR A 214 -18.33 15.21 -5.83
N LYS A 215 -18.76 15.33 -4.58
CA LYS A 215 -19.83 14.48 -4.02
C LYS A 215 -21.15 14.66 -4.77
N ALA A 216 -21.47 15.88 -5.19
CA ALA A 216 -22.65 16.16 -5.99
C ALA A 216 -22.63 15.44 -7.36
N ARG A 217 -21.45 15.22 -7.93
CA ARG A 217 -21.26 14.49 -9.20
C ARG A 217 -21.25 12.98 -9.03
N LEU A 218 -20.84 12.46 -7.88
CA LEU A 218 -20.87 11.03 -7.60
C LEU A 218 -22.32 10.52 -7.44
N GLY A 219 -23.20 11.34 -6.85
CA GLY A 219 -24.61 11.01 -6.66
C GLY A 219 -25.53 11.33 -7.84
N SER A 220 -24.99 11.82 -8.97
CA SER A 220 -25.76 12.21 -10.18
C SER A 220 -25.74 11.14 -11.25
#